data_AF-A0A102LA36-F1
#
_entry.id   AF-A0A102LA36-F1
#
_cell.length_a   1.000
_cell.length_b   1.000
_cell.length_c   1.000
_cell.angle_alpha   90.00
_cell.angle_beta   90.00
_cell.angle_gamma   90.00
#
_symmetry.space_group_name_H-M   'P 1'
#
loop_
_entity.id
_entity.type
_entity.pdbx_description
1 polymer ?
#
loop_
_entity_poly.entity_id
_entity_poly.type
_entity_poly.pdbx_seq_one_letter_code
_entity_poly.pdbx_strand_id
1 'polypeptide(L)'
;MSLPILITSWLLASPAIAQEPKTPMETTEMRDTATGMQMTAEQQATLMRFTEIGLQWVAGKMRFDEVVQRLGKPEYQSEQHDLIEFAYFPDKVMAISFTFNKLHPVEGKPGIDTFGIRIKDDVHTDIPYERFDRLGLHRIVRGESIDGLRTEPADFFSPSGRADFTRTLPENYVTFNYRLLLPPDSLFDVYMGIDYLGEWHNPDIEPTFHNLHNAVDLRGLSIGRYYLPPEQLQRRQQVKRQKYGEMNLCTGMVCP
;
A
#
# COMPACT_ATOMS: atom_id res chain seq x y z
N MET A 1 -10.68 -3.07 -29.59
CA MET A 1 -11.44 -3.14 -28.33
C MET A 1 -10.61 -3.99 -27.39
N SER A 2 -9.86 -3.36 -26.49
CA SER A 2 -8.81 -4.03 -25.71
C SER A 2 -8.93 -3.69 -24.23
N LEU A 3 -9.10 -4.76 -23.46
CA LEU A 3 -8.91 -5.06 -22.04
C LEU A 3 -9.19 -4.00 -20.94
N PRO A 4 -9.97 -4.38 -19.90
CA PRO A 4 -10.03 -3.63 -18.65
C PRO A 4 -8.73 -3.86 -17.86
N ILE A 5 -8.18 -2.78 -17.30
CA ILE A 5 -7.06 -2.82 -16.36
C ILE A 5 -7.58 -3.50 -15.09
N LEU A 6 -7.28 -4.79 -14.97
CA LEU A 6 -7.44 -5.57 -13.75
C LEU A 6 -6.49 -5.01 -12.70
N ILE A 7 -7.04 -4.29 -11.73
CA ILE A 7 -6.36 -4.08 -10.44
C ILE A 7 -6.64 -5.31 -9.62
N THR A 8 -5.91 -6.36 -9.96
CA THR A 8 -5.75 -7.52 -9.10
C THR A 8 -5.00 -7.08 -7.86
N SER A 9 -5.62 -7.34 -6.71
CA SER A 9 -5.03 -7.37 -5.37
C SER A 9 -3.49 -7.56 -5.40
N TRP A 10 -2.74 -6.50 -5.11
CA TRP A 10 -1.27 -6.55 -5.07
C TRP A 10 -0.82 -7.01 -3.68
N LEU A 11 -1.01 -8.29 -3.41
CA LEU A 11 -0.49 -8.98 -2.20
C LEU A 11 0.51 -10.11 -2.54
N LEU A 12 0.99 -10.19 -3.78
CA LEU A 12 1.91 -11.24 -4.22
C LEU A 12 3.26 -10.68 -4.68
N ALA A 13 4.11 -10.35 -3.71
CA ALA A 13 5.56 -10.58 -3.77
C ALA A 13 6.22 -10.12 -2.45
N SER A 14 6.08 -10.92 -1.39
CA SER A 14 7.10 -10.97 -0.34
C SER A 14 7.67 -12.39 -0.35
N PRO A 15 9.00 -12.57 -0.25
CA PRO A 15 9.57 -13.91 -0.20
C PRO A 15 9.09 -14.60 1.08
N ALA A 16 8.75 -15.88 0.93
CA ALA A 16 8.31 -16.75 2.00
C ALA A 16 9.30 -16.71 3.18
N ILE A 17 8.79 -16.39 4.38
CA ILE A 17 9.35 -16.98 5.59
C ILE A 17 9.18 -18.49 5.37
N ALA A 18 10.28 -19.24 5.28
CA ALA A 18 10.25 -20.67 5.05
C ALA A 18 9.28 -21.34 6.05
N GLN A 19 8.15 -21.85 5.55
CA GLN A 19 7.21 -22.67 6.32
C GLN A 19 7.45 -24.13 5.92
N GLU A 20 7.69 -24.98 6.92
CA GLU A 20 7.68 -26.43 6.75
C GLU A 20 6.31 -26.93 6.27
N PRO A 21 6.24 -28.04 5.50
CA PRO A 21 5.01 -28.48 4.85
C PRO A 21 3.99 -28.97 5.87
N LYS A 22 2.81 -28.32 5.93
CA LYS A 22 1.66 -28.77 6.73
C LYS A 22 0.65 -29.54 5.86
N THR A 23 0.39 -30.77 6.27
CA THR A 23 -0.72 -31.66 5.85
C THR A 23 -2.08 -30.95 6.02
N PRO A 24 -3.13 -31.31 5.25
CA PRO A 24 -4.40 -30.57 5.21
C PRO A 24 -5.11 -30.70 6.56
N MET A 25 -5.48 -29.57 7.16
CA MET A 25 -6.20 -29.56 8.44
C MET A 25 -7.72 -29.58 8.17
N GLU A 26 -8.36 -30.64 8.64
CA GLU A 26 -9.81 -30.80 8.75
C GLU A 26 -10.42 -29.63 9.54
N THR A 27 -11.62 -29.25 9.09
CA THR A 27 -12.58 -28.39 9.77
C THR A 27 -12.65 -28.68 11.26
N THR A 28 -12.08 -27.79 12.07
CA THR A 28 -12.31 -27.79 13.52
C THR A 28 -12.71 -26.39 13.94
N GLU A 29 -13.98 -26.31 14.32
CA GLU A 29 -14.65 -25.43 15.28
C GLU A 29 -13.84 -24.31 15.94
N MET A 30 -14.53 -23.17 16.10
CA MET A 30 -14.19 -22.02 16.95
C MET A 30 -13.24 -22.39 18.11
N ARG A 31 -11.97 -22.03 17.96
CA ARG A 31 -11.07 -21.87 19.10
C ARG A 31 -11.13 -20.43 19.56
N ASP A 32 -11.74 -20.25 20.72
CA ASP A 32 -11.37 -19.22 21.71
C ASP A 32 -9.89 -18.83 21.57
N THR A 33 -9.60 -17.56 21.32
CA THR A 33 -8.25 -17.02 21.53
C THR A 33 -8.31 -15.62 22.14
N ALA A 34 -8.68 -15.58 23.42
CA ALA A 34 -8.23 -14.53 24.34
C ALA A 34 -6.72 -14.64 24.67
N THR A 35 -5.89 -15.00 23.69
CA THR A 35 -4.45 -15.34 23.85
C THR A 35 -3.52 -14.61 22.87
N GLY A 36 -4.04 -13.63 22.13
CA GLY A 36 -3.19 -12.73 21.34
C GLY A 36 -2.43 -11.72 22.22
N MET A 37 -1.21 -11.36 21.81
CA MET A 37 -0.43 -10.31 22.43
C MET A 37 -1.01 -8.95 22.06
N GLN A 38 -1.37 -8.14 23.04
CA GLN A 38 -1.78 -6.77 22.78
C GLN A 38 -0.58 -5.90 22.39
N MET A 39 -0.68 -5.17 21.28
CA MET A 39 0.32 -4.17 20.90
C MET A 39 0.31 -3.02 21.91
N THR A 40 1.49 -2.68 22.44
CA THR A 40 1.63 -1.57 23.40
C THR A 40 1.51 -0.22 22.69
N ALA A 41 1.23 0.84 23.46
CA ALA A 41 1.20 2.20 22.91
C ALA A 41 2.53 2.62 22.24
N GLU A 42 3.66 2.17 22.79
CA GLU A 42 4.99 2.41 22.23
C GLU A 42 5.20 1.68 20.90
N GLN A 43 4.71 0.44 20.78
CA GLN A 43 4.75 -0.33 19.55
C GLN A 43 3.85 0.30 18.48
N GLN A 44 2.64 0.74 18.85
CA GLN A 44 1.76 1.48 17.93
C GLN A 44 2.39 2.80 17.49
N ALA A 45 3.05 3.54 18.39
CA ALA A 45 3.76 4.77 18.04
C ALA A 45 4.95 4.49 17.10
N THR A 46 5.66 3.38 17.33
CA THR A 46 6.71 2.90 16.44
C THR A 46 6.17 2.59 15.06
N LEU A 47 5.06 1.84 14.96
CA LEU A 47 4.38 1.55 13.70
C LEU A 47 4.05 2.85 12.95
N MET A 48 3.40 3.81 13.61
CA MET A 48 3.05 5.08 12.99
C MET A 48 4.28 5.86 12.50
N ARG A 49 5.36 5.87 13.30
CA ARG A 49 6.63 6.51 12.91
C ARG A 49 7.23 5.87 11.66
N PHE A 50 7.22 4.55 11.56
CA PHE A 50 7.68 3.86 10.36
C PHE A 50 6.78 4.16 9.16
N THR A 51 5.45 4.17 9.34
CA THR A 51 4.49 4.54 8.29
C THR A 51 4.75 5.93 7.73
N GLU A 52 4.96 6.93 8.59
CA GLU A 52 5.27 8.30 8.16
C GLU A 52 6.58 8.37 7.37
N ILE A 53 7.64 7.69 7.84
CA ILE A 53 8.93 7.64 7.16
C ILE A 53 8.81 6.91 5.82
N GLY A 54 8.10 5.78 5.79
CA GLY A 54 7.79 5.01 4.60
C GLY A 54 7.07 5.86 3.56
N LEU A 55 6.03 6.61 3.98
CA LEU A 55 5.31 7.53 3.10
C LEU A 55 6.21 8.61 2.51
N GLN A 56 7.07 9.25 3.32
CA GLN A 56 8.01 10.25 2.81
C GLN A 56 9.02 9.67 1.82
N TRP A 57 9.52 8.46 2.08
CA TRP A 57 10.44 7.77 1.19
C TRP A 57 9.75 7.36 -0.13
N VAL A 58 8.58 6.72 -0.08
CA VAL A 58 7.80 6.36 -1.28
C VAL A 58 7.36 7.60 -2.06
N ALA A 59 7.11 8.73 -1.40
CA ALA A 59 6.84 10.02 -2.06
C ALA A 59 8.08 10.70 -2.65
N GLY A 60 9.30 10.19 -2.38
CA GLY A 60 10.56 10.74 -2.89
C GLY A 60 11.01 11.99 -2.15
N LYS A 61 10.39 12.28 -1.01
CA LYS A 61 10.73 13.39 -0.12
C LYS A 61 11.86 13.05 0.85
N MET A 62 12.19 11.76 0.97
CA MET A 62 13.26 11.25 1.83
C MET A 62 14.09 10.23 1.07
N ARG A 63 15.41 10.37 1.14
CA ARG A 63 16.35 9.36 0.60
C ARG A 63 16.47 8.18 1.55
N PHE A 64 16.82 7.01 1.02
CA PHE A 64 16.98 5.81 1.85
C PHE A 64 18.13 5.92 2.87
N ASP A 65 19.22 6.61 2.55
CA ASP A 65 20.28 6.87 3.54
C ASP A 65 19.77 7.66 4.75
N GLU A 66 18.82 8.58 4.53
CA GLU A 66 18.16 9.33 5.61
C GLU A 66 17.19 8.46 6.41
N VAL A 67 16.52 7.50 5.75
CA VAL A 67 15.72 6.46 6.40
C VAL A 67 16.61 5.67 7.38
N VAL A 68 17.76 5.18 6.92
CA VAL A 68 18.72 4.43 7.73
C VAL A 68 19.29 5.29 8.86
N GLN A 69 19.56 6.58 8.61
CA GLN A 69 20.03 7.49 9.66
C GLN A 69 18.99 7.66 10.79
N ARG A 70 17.69 7.71 10.44
CA ARG A 70 16.60 7.91 11.42
C ARG A 70 16.21 6.61 12.12
N LEU A 71 16.17 5.50 11.41
CA LEU A 71 15.65 4.21 11.90
C LEU A 71 16.74 3.29 12.44
N GLY A 72 18.01 3.58 12.13
CA GLY A 72 19.12 2.66 12.33
C GLY A 72 19.31 1.74 11.11
N LYS A 73 20.32 0.87 11.20
CA LYS A 73 20.61 -0.10 10.15
C LYS A 73 19.50 -1.15 10.08
N PRO A 74 19.06 -1.57 8.88
CA PRO A 74 18.14 -2.68 8.73
C PRO A 74 18.77 -3.97 9.29
N GLU A 75 17.93 -4.83 9.85
CA GLU A 75 18.32 -6.12 10.41
C GLU A 75 18.55 -7.16 9.32
N TYR A 76 17.90 -6.99 8.16
CA TYR A 76 18.01 -7.87 7.02
C TYR A 76 18.09 -7.08 5.72
N GLN A 77 18.89 -7.59 4.79
CA GLN A 77 18.97 -7.10 3.42
C GLN A 77 18.99 -8.30 2.47
N SER A 78 18.14 -8.23 1.45
CA SER A 78 18.10 -9.18 0.34
C SER A 78 18.32 -8.45 -0.97
N GLU A 79 19.12 -9.04 -1.84
CA GLU A 79 19.22 -8.60 -3.23
C GLU A 79 18.91 -9.77 -4.15
N GLN A 80 17.83 -9.62 -4.91
CA GLN A 80 17.37 -10.57 -5.92
C GLN A 80 17.63 -9.99 -7.32
N HIS A 81 17.26 -10.74 -8.38
CA HIS A 81 17.48 -10.26 -9.74
C HIS A 81 16.62 -9.03 -10.09
N ASP A 82 15.42 -8.96 -9.51
CA ASP A 82 14.33 -8.01 -9.80
C ASP A 82 14.13 -6.99 -8.69
N LEU A 83 14.54 -7.28 -7.46
CA LEU A 83 14.34 -6.38 -6.32
C LEU A 83 15.51 -6.33 -5.34
N ILE A 84 15.53 -5.26 -4.54
CA ILE A 84 16.34 -5.12 -3.33
C ILE A 84 15.39 -4.84 -2.17
N GLU A 85 15.50 -5.59 -1.08
CA GLU A 85 14.66 -5.44 0.09
C GLU A 85 15.51 -5.19 1.34
N PHE A 86 15.11 -4.21 2.14
CA PHE A 86 15.68 -3.94 3.46
C PHE A 86 14.59 -4.09 4.51
N ALA A 87 14.84 -4.87 5.57
CA ALA A 87 13.84 -5.16 6.59
C ALA A 87 14.28 -4.86 8.02
N TYR A 88 13.28 -4.49 8.83
CA TYR A 88 13.37 -4.22 10.27
C TYR A 88 12.32 -5.07 11.00
N PHE A 89 12.63 -5.54 12.22
CA PHE A 89 11.75 -6.40 13.02
C PHE A 89 11.54 -5.84 14.43
N PRO A 90 11.01 -4.61 14.57
CA PRO A 90 10.87 -3.95 15.86
C PRO A 90 10.01 -4.78 16.81
N ASP A 91 10.58 -5.06 17.98
CA ASP A 91 10.02 -5.87 19.07
C ASP A 91 9.49 -7.26 18.65
N LYS A 92 9.85 -7.74 17.45
CA LYS A 92 9.37 -8.99 16.85
C LYS A 92 7.84 -9.12 16.74
N VAL A 93 7.11 -8.00 16.78
CA VAL A 93 5.64 -7.95 16.62
C VAL A 93 5.21 -7.57 15.22
N MET A 94 6.11 -6.97 14.45
CA MET A 94 5.88 -6.58 13.06
C MET A 94 7.17 -6.72 12.24
N ALA A 95 6.99 -6.97 10.95
CA ALA A 95 8.05 -6.90 9.95
C ALA A 95 7.82 -5.67 9.08
N ILE A 96 8.88 -4.91 8.83
CA ILE A 96 8.83 -3.68 8.05
C ILE A 96 9.81 -3.82 6.90
N SER A 97 9.39 -3.52 5.68
CA SER A 97 10.21 -3.65 4.49
C SER A 97 10.24 -2.37 3.65
N PHE A 98 11.40 -2.11 3.05
CA PHE A 98 11.65 -1.09 2.05
C PHE A 98 12.18 -1.78 0.79
N THR A 99 11.40 -1.71 -0.29
CA THR A 99 11.67 -2.44 -1.52
C THR A 99 12.01 -1.52 -2.68
N PHE A 100 13.09 -1.84 -3.39
CA PHE A 100 13.45 -1.22 -4.65
C PHE A 100 13.24 -2.19 -5.80
N ASN A 101 12.79 -1.66 -6.95
CA ASN A 101 12.58 -2.41 -8.18
C ASN A 101 13.77 -2.23 -9.13
N LYS A 102 14.39 -3.33 -9.55
CA LYS A 102 15.54 -3.38 -10.47
C LYS A 102 15.11 -3.53 -11.94
N LEU A 103 13.89 -4.00 -12.20
CA LEU A 103 13.40 -4.25 -13.56
C LEU A 103 13.10 -2.95 -14.33
N HIS A 104 12.71 -1.90 -13.61
CA HIS A 104 12.40 -0.59 -14.19
C HIS A 104 13.27 0.49 -13.55
N PRO A 105 14.58 0.50 -13.87
CA PRO A 105 15.51 1.42 -13.23
C PRO A 105 15.19 2.87 -13.60
N VAL A 106 15.31 3.75 -12.62
CA VAL A 106 15.18 5.21 -12.78
C VAL A 106 16.59 5.78 -12.75
N GLU A 107 17.01 6.43 -13.85
CA GLU A 107 18.35 7.00 -13.99
C GLU A 107 19.49 5.97 -13.74
N GLY A 108 19.28 4.73 -14.19
CA GLY A 108 20.26 3.66 -14.06
C GLY A 108 20.39 3.07 -12.64
N LYS A 109 19.51 3.46 -11.71
CA LYS A 109 19.44 2.92 -10.34
C LYS A 109 18.13 2.17 -10.11
N PRO A 110 18.09 1.20 -9.19
CA PRO A 110 16.83 0.60 -8.75
C PRO A 110 15.83 1.69 -8.31
N GLY A 111 14.62 1.62 -8.85
CA GLY A 111 13.56 2.56 -8.54
C GLY A 111 12.95 2.28 -7.16
N ILE A 112 12.48 3.31 -6.46
CA ILE A 112 11.64 3.14 -5.26
C ILE A 112 10.35 2.44 -5.67
N ASP A 113 10.00 1.37 -4.96
CA ASP A 113 8.84 0.54 -5.27
C ASP A 113 7.82 0.60 -4.14
N THR A 114 8.07 -0.09 -3.04
CA THR A 114 7.06 -0.34 -2.00
C THR A 114 7.66 -0.23 -0.60
N PHE A 115 6.92 0.40 0.31
CA PHE A 115 7.11 0.28 1.75
C PHE A 115 6.01 -0.62 2.32
N GLY A 116 6.36 -1.57 3.18
CA GLY A 116 5.43 -2.52 3.77
C GLY A 116 5.57 -2.64 5.28
N ILE A 117 4.46 -2.86 5.97
CA ILE A 117 4.39 -3.34 7.35
C ILE A 117 3.51 -4.58 7.35
N ARG A 118 3.99 -5.66 7.97
CA ARG A 118 3.22 -6.87 8.25
C ARG A 118 3.19 -7.11 9.74
N ILE A 119 1.98 -7.21 10.30
CA ILE A 119 1.79 -7.50 11.72
C ILE A 119 1.74 -9.01 11.91
N LYS A 120 2.34 -9.51 12.99
CA LYS A 120 2.30 -10.93 13.34
C LYS A 120 0.86 -11.36 13.65
N ASP A 121 0.47 -12.57 13.24
CA ASP A 121 -0.93 -13.02 13.30
C ASP A 121 -1.51 -13.07 14.73
N ASP A 122 -0.67 -13.30 15.74
CA ASP A 122 -1.07 -13.37 17.14
C ASP A 122 -1.01 -12.03 17.87
N VAL A 123 -0.85 -10.90 17.16
CA VAL A 123 -0.82 -9.55 17.75
C VAL A 123 -2.12 -8.80 17.47
N HIS A 124 -2.74 -8.28 18.52
CA HIS A 124 -3.90 -7.38 18.43
C HIS A 124 -3.43 -5.93 18.44
N THR A 125 -3.95 -5.12 17.51
CA THR A 125 -3.41 -3.76 17.30
C THR A 125 -4.25 -2.66 17.91
N ASP A 126 -5.58 -2.78 17.91
CA ASP A 126 -6.53 -1.72 18.27
C ASP A 126 -6.24 -0.38 17.59
N ILE A 127 -5.73 -0.41 16.35
CA ILE A 127 -5.47 0.78 15.55
C ILE A 127 -6.63 0.98 14.58
N PRO A 128 -7.54 1.94 14.78
CA PRO A 128 -8.63 2.20 13.85
C PRO A 128 -8.10 2.81 12.54
N TYR A 129 -8.77 2.54 11.42
CA TYR A 129 -8.34 3.03 10.10
C TYR A 129 -8.34 4.57 10.03
N GLU A 130 -9.20 5.24 10.81
CA GLU A 130 -9.28 6.70 10.91
C GLU A 130 -7.99 7.33 11.44
N ARG A 131 -7.14 6.55 12.13
CA ARG A 131 -5.81 7.03 12.55
C ARG A 131 -4.95 7.41 11.36
N PHE A 132 -5.13 6.73 10.22
CA PHE A 132 -4.35 6.96 9.00
C PHE A 132 -4.85 8.16 8.17
N ASP A 133 -6.06 8.66 8.40
CA ASP A 133 -6.56 9.89 7.76
C ASP A 133 -5.68 11.11 8.09
N ARG A 134 -5.01 11.08 9.26
CA ARG A 134 -4.11 12.14 9.72
C ARG A 134 -2.82 12.25 8.91
N LEU A 135 -2.53 11.27 8.04
CA LEU A 135 -1.34 11.27 7.18
C LEU A 135 -1.47 12.23 5.97
N GLY A 136 -2.59 12.93 5.84
CA GLY A 136 -2.83 13.86 4.73
C GLY A 136 -3.06 13.14 3.40
N LEU A 137 -3.54 11.89 3.47
CA LEU A 137 -3.89 11.08 2.31
C LEU A 137 -5.36 11.29 1.94
N HIS A 138 -5.66 11.08 0.66
CA HIS A 138 -7.01 11.14 0.12
C HIS A 138 -7.62 9.74 0.07
N ARG A 139 -8.80 9.55 0.67
CA ARG A 139 -9.57 8.31 0.52
C ARG A 139 -10.02 8.18 -0.93
N ILE A 140 -9.69 7.08 -1.60
CA ILE A 140 -9.98 6.97 -3.04
C ILE A 140 -11.48 6.83 -3.29
N VAL A 141 -11.96 7.41 -4.38
CA VAL A 141 -13.37 7.33 -4.80
C VAL A 141 -13.39 6.88 -6.24
N ARG A 142 -14.01 5.73 -6.53
CA ARG A 142 -14.11 5.21 -7.89
C ARG A 142 -14.69 6.26 -8.84
N GLY A 143 -14.04 6.43 -9.99
CA GLY A 143 -14.40 7.40 -11.01
C GLY A 143 -13.89 8.82 -10.78
N GLU A 144 -13.31 9.13 -9.61
CA GLU A 144 -12.74 10.45 -9.34
C GLU A 144 -11.57 10.74 -10.28
N SER A 145 -11.50 11.98 -10.80
CA SER A 145 -10.39 12.39 -11.66
C SER A 145 -9.07 12.49 -10.88
N ILE A 146 -8.02 11.84 -11.38
CA ILE A 146 -6.67 11.89 -10.79
C ILE A 146 -5.94 13.16 -11.25
N ASP A 147 -5.94 13.42 -12.56
CA ASP A 147 -5.16 14.48 -13.21
C ASP A 147 -5.91 15.15 -14.38
N GLY A 148 -7.23 15.01 -14.42
CA GLY A 148 -8.08 15.50 -15.52
C GLY A 148 -8.16 14.54 -16.72
N LEU A 149 -7.40 13.45 -16.71
CA LEU A 149 -7.37 12.46 -17.79
C LEU A 149 -7.68 11.05 -17.26
N ARG A 150 -7.01 10.64 -16.19
CA ARG A 150 -7.18 9.33 -15.57
C ARG A 150 -8.24 9.42 -14.47
N THR A 151 -8.93 8.31 -14.23
CA THR A 151 -9.95 8.21 -13.18
C THR A 151 -9.63 7.08 -12.23
N GLU A 152 -10.04 7.23 -10.99
CA GLU A 152 -9.79 6.21 -9.98
C GLU A 152 -10.55 4.91 -10.28
N PRO A 153 -9.85 3.78 -10.30
CA PRO A 153 -10.41 2.49 -10.67
C PRO A 153 -10.92 1.67 -9.46
N ALA A 154 -10.66 2.11 -8.24
CA ALA A 154 -10.95 1.37 -7.01
C ALA A 154 -11.71 2.24 -6.00
N ASP A 155 -12.33 1.56 -5.04
CA ASP A 155 -13.07 2.17 -3.95
C ASP A 155 -12.22 2.26 -2.68
N PHE A 156 -12.54 3.23 -1.83
CA PHE A 156 -11.94 3.38 -0.51
C PHE A 156 -11.99 2.07 0.29
N PHE A 157 -13.13 1.38 0.29
CA PHE A 157 -13.29 0.11 0.98
C PHE A 157 -13.28 -1.04 -0.02
N SER A 158 -12.46 -2.05 0.25
CA SER A 158 -12.43 -3.30 -0.52
C SER A 158 -12.58 -4.51 0.41
N PRO A 159 -13.52 -5.44 0.14
CA PRO A 159 -13.65 -6.68 0.87
C PRO A 159 -12.67 -7.73 0.34
N SER A 160 -11.37 -7.44 0.46
CA SER A 160 -10.26 -8.16 -0.18
C SER A 160 -10.29 -9.66 0.05
N GLY A 161 -10.70 -10.12 1.23
CA GLY A 161 -10.86 -11.53 1.57
C GLY A 161 -11.89 -12.26 0.73
N ARG A 162 -13.03 -11.62 0.44
CA ARG A 162 -14.07 -12.18 -0.44
C ARG A 162 -13.77 -12.00 -1.92
N ALA A 163 -13.03 -10.95 -2.26
CA ALA A 163 -12.55 -10.73 -3.63
C ALA A 163 -11.39 -11.65 -4.01
N ASP A 164 -10.72 -12.26 -3.02
CA ASP A 164 -9.59 -13.16 -3.25
C ASP A 164 -10.04 -14.53 -3.79
N PHE A 165 -10.02 -14.66 -5.11
CA PHE A 165 -10.31 -15.91 -5.81
C PHE A 165 -9.32 -17.03 -5.50
N THR A 166 -8.11 -16.70 -5.01
CA THR A 166 -7.09 -17.70 -4.64
C THR A 166 -7.33 -18.29 -3.25
N ARG A 167 -8.23 -17.71 -2.45
CA ARG A 167 -8.57 -18.13 -1.08
C ARG A 167 -7.36 -18.22 -0.16
N THR A 168 -6.40 -17.31 -0.36
CA THR A 168 -5.23 -17.16 0.49
C THR A 168 -5.50 -16.23 1.67
N LEU A 169 -6.42 -15.29 1.49
CA LEU A 169 -6.86 -14.36 2.53
C LEU A 169 -8.09 -14.91 3.28
N PRO A 170 -8.20 -14.66 4.59
CA PRO A 170 -9.44 -14.90 5.33
C PRO A 170 -10.62 -14.17 4.70
N GLU A 171 -11.82 -14.74 4.71
CA GLU A 171 -13.00 -14.12 4.08
C GLU A 171 -13.36 -12.76 4.69
N ASN A 172 -12.98 -12.52 5.95
CA ASN A 172 -13.19 -11.27 6.66
C ASN A 172 -12.03 -10.27 6.54
N TYR A 173 -11.08 -10.52 5.64
CA TYR A 173 -10.02 -9.57 5.33
C TYR A 173 -10.57 -8.39 4.52
N VAL A 174 -10.26 -7.17 4.94
CA VAL A 174 -10.68 -5.94 4.27
C VAL A 174 -9.51 -4.99 4.09
N THR A 175 -9.51 -4.21 3.01
CA THR A 175 -8.49 -3.21 2.72
C THR A 175 -9.12 -1.84 2.61
N PHE A 176 -8.54 -0.83 3.26
CA PHE A 176 -8.86 0.57 3.05
C PHE A 176 -7.78 1.23 2.17
N ASN A 177 -8.21 1.86 1.09
CA ASN A 177 -7.34 2.37 0.03
C ASN A 177 -7.28 3.89 0.02
N TYR A 178 -6.07 4.42 -0.05
CA TYR A 178 -5.77 5.84 -0.06
C TYR A 178 -4.81 6.18 -1.20
N ARG A 179 -4.83 7.45 -1.61
CA ARG A 179 -3.90 8.07 -2.55
C ARG A 179 -3.21 9.26 -1.89
N LEU A 180 -1.90 9.40 -2.10
CA LEU A 180 -1.22 10.66 -1.81
C LEU A 180 -1.45 11.64 -2.97
N LEU A 181 -1.96 12.83 -2.66
CA LEU A 181 -2.11 13.87 -3.66
C LEU A 181 -0.74 14.44 -4.04
N LEU A 182 -0.35 14.22 -5.29
CA LEU A 182 0.92 14.68 -5.85
C LEU A 182 0.70 15.82 -6.84
N PRO A 183 1.75 16.62 -7.11
CA PRO A 183 1.69 17.62 -8.17
C PRO A 183 1.25 17.03 -9.51
N PRO A 184 0.49 17.76 -10.35
CA PRO A 184 -0.02 17.24 -11.63
C PRO A 184 1.04 16.81 -12.64
N ASP A 185 2.30 17.14 -12.44
CA ASP A 185 3.47 16.78 -13.25
C ASP A 185 4.27 15.61 -12.66
N SER A 186 3.89 15.06 -11.50
CA SER A 186 4.52 13.87 -10.91
C SER A 186 4.64 12.73 -11.92
N LEU A 187 5.78 12.06 -11.96
CA LEU A 187 6.02 10.94 -12.89
C LEU A 187 5.41 9.62 -12.40
N PHE A 188 4.85 9.63 -11.20
CA PHE A 188 4.29 8.46 -10.53
C PHE A 188 3.11 8.88 -9.66
N ASP A 189 2.27 7.91 -9.33
CA ASP A 189 1.29 8.02 -8.26
C ASP A 189 1.79 7.27 -7.02
N VAL A 190 1.24 7.60 -5.86
CA VAL A 190 1.51 6.88 -4.61
C VAL A 190 0.18 6.48 -3.98
N TYR A 191 0.02 5.18 -3.74
CA TYR A 191 -1.16 4.61 -3.09
C TYR A 191 -0.77 3.93 -1.79
N MET A 192 -1.69 3.93 -0.84
CA MET A 192 -1.57 3.19 0.41
C MET A 192 -2.78 2.28 0.58
N GLY A 193 -2.53 1.00 0.86
CA GLY A 193 -3.53 0.05 1.34
C GLY A 193 -3.26 -0.27 2.80
N ILE A 194 -4.30 -0.26 3.64
CA ILE A 194 -4.23 -0.75 5.02
C ILE A 194 -5.22 -1.90 5.18
N ASP A 195 -4.72 -3.00 5.71
CA ASP A 195 -5.40 -4.28 5.71
C ASP A 195 -5.81 -4.68 7.11
N TYR A 196 -7.05 -5.14 7.26
CA TYR A 196 -7.65 -5.48 8.54
C TYR A 196 -8.33 -6.84 8.52
N LEU A 197 -8.40 -7.48 9.69
CA LEU A 197 -9.48 -8.43 9.96
C LEU A 197 -10.72 -7.65 10.42
N GLY A 198 -11.80 -7.85 9.68
CA GLY A 198 -13.11 -7.27 9.95
C GLY A 198 -14.05 -8.24 10.65
N GLU A 199 -15.07 -7.69 11.30
CA GLU A 199 -16.25 -8.43 11.72
C GLU A 199 -17.44 -7.98 10.87
N TRP A 200 -18.14 -8.93 10.26
CA TRP A 200 -19.33 -8.65 9.46
C TRP A 200 -20.58 -8.63 10.35
N HIS A 201 -21.44 -7.63 10.18
CA HIS A 201 -22.75 -7.60 10.82
C HIS A 201 -23.64 -8.76 10.37
N ASN A 202 -23.65 -9.02 9.07
CA ASN A 202 -24.30 -10.20 8.49
C ASN A 202 -23.35 -10.80 7.43
N PRO A 203 -22.79 -12.00 7.67
CA PRO A 203 -21.86 -12.62 6.74
C PRO A 203 -22.55 -13.06 5.43
N ASP A 204 -23.87 -13.30 5.43
CA ASP A 204 -24.57 -13.85 4.27
C ASP A 204 -24.93 -12.79 3.21
N ILE A 205 -24.78 -11.51 3.53
CA ILE A 205 -25.07 -10.41 2.58
C ILE A 205 -23.80 -9.88 1.92
N GLU A 206 -23.99 -9.01 0.92
CA GLU A 206 -22.90 -8.38 0.18
C GLU A 206 -21.95 -7.61 1.13
N PRO A 207 -20.62 -7.80 1.00
CA PRO A 207 -19.64 -7.16 1.87
C PRO A 207 -19.48 -5.68 1.50
N THR A 208 -20.27 -4.84 2.14
CA THR A 208 -20.17 -3.38 2.01
C THR A 208 -19.52 -2.77 3.23
N PHE A 209 -19.00 -1.54 3.09
CA PHE A 209 -18.43 -0.80 4.23
C PHE A 209 -19.44 -0.65 5.39
N HIS A 210 -20.73 -0.47 5.09
CA HIS A 210 -21.79 -0.38 6.11
C HIS A 210 -22.08 -1.72 6.80
N ASN A 211 -21.74 -2.85 6.17
CA ASN A 211 -21.90 -4.18 6.75
C ASN A 211 -20.69 -4.59 7.60
N LEU A 212 -19.63 -3.79 7.62
CA LEU A 212 -18.48 -4.00 8.49
C LEU A 212 -18.81 -3.45 9.89
N HIS A 213 -18.93 -4.33 10.88
CA HIS A 213 -19.22 -3.96 12.26
C HIS A 213 -18.02 -3.25 12.89
N ASN A 214 -16.86 -3.92 12.88
CA ASN A 214 -15.60 -3.43 13.42
C ASN A 214 -14.44 -3.87 12.54
N ALA A 215 -13.48 -2.98 12.32
CA ALA A 215 -12.13 -3.35 11.87
C ALA A 215 -11.23 -3.34 13.11
N VAL A 216 -10.96 -4.53 13.65
CA VAL A 216 -10.37 -4.66 14.99
C VAL A 216 -8.85 -4.70 14.91
N ASP A 217 -8.33 -5.47 13.95
CA ASP A 217 -6.89 -5.74 13.85
C ASP A 217 -6.30 -5.36 12.51
N LEU A 218 -5.40 -4.37 12.52
CA LEU A 218 -4.49 -4.10 11.43
C LEU A 218 -3.57 -5.30 11.22
N ARG A 219 -3.57 -5.86 10.02
CA ARG A 219 -2.72 -7.00 9.61
C ARG A 219 -1.58 -6.58 8.72
N GLY A 220 -1.79 -5.53 7.94
CA GLY A 220 -0.79 -5.06 7.00
C GLY A 220 -1.02 -3.61 6.62
N LEU A 221 0.06 -2.99 6.15
CA LEU A 221 0.02 -1.72 5.46
C LEU A 221 1.03 -1.78 4.33
N SER A 222 0.65 -1.31 3.16
CA SER A 222 1.54 -1.15 2.02
C SER A 222 1.41 0.27 1.46
N ILE A 223 2.53 0.87 1.09
CA ILE A 223 2.59 2.14 0.37
C ILE A 223 3.41 1.89 -0.90
N GLY A 224 2.76 1.92 -2.05
CA GLY A 224 3.36 1.65 -3.35
C GLY A 224 3.54 2.90 -4.19
N ARG A 225 4.65 2.99 -4.92
CA ARG A 225 4.90 3.97 -5.97
C ARG A 225 4.64 3.34 -7.33
N TYR A 226 3.79 3.98 -8.12
CA TYR A 226 3.40 3.53 -9.45
C TYR A 226 3.89 4.50 -10.50
N TYR A 227 5.01 4.19 -11.16
CA TYR A 227 5.52 5.03 -12.25
C TYR A 227 4.58 4.99 -13.46
N LEU A 228 4.30 6.17 -14.00
CA LEU A 228 3.46 6.30 -15.16
C LEU A 228 4.22 5.85 -16.41
N PRO A 229 3.63 4.98 -17.25
CA PRO A 229 4.20 4.64 -18.54
C PRO A 229 4.43 5.89 -19.40
N PRO A 230 5.46 5.91 -20.27
CA PRO A 230 5.75 7.05 -21.14
C PRO A 230 4.55 7.55 -21.94
N GLU A 231 3.69 6.64 -22.41
CA GLU A 231 2.47 6.98 -23.15
C GLU A 231 1.47 7.78 -22.32
N GLN A 232 1.30 7.44 -21.04
CA GLN A 232 0.43 8.18 -20.13
C GLN A 232 1.00 9.57 -19.85
N LEU A 233 2.32 9.67 -19.66
CA LEU A 233 3.02 10.94 -19.48
C LEU A 233 2.88 11.85 -20.71
N GLN A 234 3.06 11.30 -21.92
CA GLN A 234 2.89 12.04 -23.17
C GLN A 234 1.44 12.52 -23.34
N ARG A 235 0.45 11.65 -23.10
CA ARG A 235 -0.96 12.04 -23.20
C ARG A 235 -1.30 13.14 -22.21
N ARG A 236 -0.79 13.06 -20.97
CA ARG A 236 -0.97 14.11 -19.96
C ARG A 236 -0.37 15.44 -20.41
N GLN A 237 0.82 15.42 -21.01
CA GLN A 237 1.44 16.63 -21.56
C GLN A 237 0.64 17.21 -22.72
N GLN A 238 0.13 16.37 -23.63
CA GLN A 238 -0.72 16.82 -24.74
C GLN A 238 -2.01 17.47 -24.26
N VAL A 239 -2.70 16.87 -23.29
CA VAL A 239 -3.93 17.45 -22.70
C VAL A 239 -3.64 18.77 -22.01
N LYS A 240 -2.52 18.88 -21.27
CA LYS A 240 -2.10 20.16 -20.69
C LYS A 240 -1.86 21.22 -21.77
N ARG A 241 -1.17 20.88 -22.87
CA ARG A 241 -0.95 21.79 -24.00
C ARG A 241 -2.26 22.20 -24.68
N GLN A 242 -3.23 21.30 -24.80
CA GLN A 242 -4.54 21.63 -25.35
C GLN A 242 -5.33 22.56 -24.43
N LYS A 243 -5.29 22.33 -23.12
CA LYS A 243 -6.04 23.10 -22.13
C LYS A 243 -5.45 24.48 -21.85
N TYR A 244 -4.13 24.61 -21.89
CA TYR A 244 -3.41 25.84 -21.52
C TYR A 244 -2.61 26.46 -22.69
N GLY A 245 -2.73 25.93 -23.91
CA GLY A 245 -1.90 26.31 -25.06
C GLY A 245 -0.47 25.74 -25.00
N GLU A 246 0.34 25.96 -26.04
CA GLU A 246 1.80 25.69 -26.03
C GLU A 246 2.56 26.71 -25.17
N MET A 247 2.10 26.93 -23.93
CA MET A 247 2.88 27.68 -22.96
C MET A 247 4.03 26.80 -22.46
N ASN A 248 5.26 27.24 -22.69
CA ASN A 248 6.40 26.72 -21.95
C ASN A 248 6.20 27.07 -20.47
N LEU A 249 5.78 26.09 -19.66
CA LEU A 249 5.56 26.26 -18.22
C LEU A 249 6.85 26.67 -17.46
N CYS A 250 8.02 26.61 -18.11
CA CYS A 250 9.28 27.11 -17.57
C CYS A 250 9.52 28.62 -17.79
N THR A 251 8.77 29.30 -18.67
CA THR A 251 9.02 30.72 -19.00
C THR A 251 7.77 31.60 -19.09
N GLY A 252 6.56 31.07 -18.87
CA GLY A 252 5.34 31.88 -18.80
C GLY A 252 4.99 32.63 -20.09
N MET A 253 5.56 32.24 -21.23
CA MET A 253 5.26 32.82 -22.54
C MET A 253 4.69 31.77 -23.49
N VAL A 254 3.67 32.17 -24.24
CA VAL A 254 3.07 31.43 -25.36
C VAL A 254 4.12 31.32 -26.47
N CYS A 255 4.40 30.11 -26.97
CA CYS A 255 5.27 29.97 -28.15
C CYS A 255 4.52 30.43 -29.42
N PRO A 256 5.22 31.10 -30.36
CA PRO A 256 4.64 31.59 -31.62
C PRO A 256 4.24 30.46 -32.58
#